data_AF-A0A8S3WFD4-F1
#
_entry.id   AF-A0A8S3WFD4-F1
#
_cell.length_a   1.000
_cell.length_b   1.000
_cell.length_c   1.000
_cell.angle_alpha   90.00
_cell.angle_beta   90.00
_cell.angle_gamma   90.00
#
_symmetry.space_group_name_H-M   'P 1'
#
loop_
_entity.id
_entity.type
_entity.pdbx_description
1 polymer ?
#
loop_
_entity_poly.entity_id
_entity_poly.type
_entity_poly.pdbx_seq_one_letter_code
_entity_poly.pdbx_strand_id
1 'polypeptide(L)'
;MRPENVIAAGAAYLARARLAAGRVQPGSPSAPLARLDANRGKSDEVVTSEKVLLVPEPVNEESSLATLKLTTTDNSARINSEHNYCRLQKKAIHKNNNNYQQQEWPSFWLNQLKTTRRKIKVLQSNLIRSQKKNKTFQSRIANAEKMSTDILFKKLTNKMTVAAKIFTKMQYTQTSKRPHGRRFSLEEKVLSLSLYKKSPRSYPLLAKYFTLPSTKSLKRLLTKIEVKPGLNKCIFMW
;
A
#
# COMPACT_ATOMS: atom_id res chain seq x y z
N MET A 1 14.48 61.74 16.11
CA MET A 1 15.38 61.48 14.96
C MET A 1 15.21 60.03 14.50
N ARG A 2 15.36 59.79 13.19
CA ARG A 2 14.75 58.73 12.36
C ARG A 2 15.33 57.31 12.58
N PRO A 3 14.56 56.24 12.28
CA PRO A 3 15.09 54.90 12.01
C PRO A 3 15.00 54.57 10.51
N GLU A 4 16.14 54.56 9.82
CA GLU A 4 16.30 53.90 8.51
C GLU A 4 17.49 52.95 8.66
N ASN A 5 17.28 51.63 8.43
CA ASN A 5 18.28 50.62 8.00
C ASN A 5 17.93 49.18 8.46
N VAL A 6 16.83 48.60 7.97
CA VAL A 6 16.56 47.15 8.17
C VAL A 6 16.20 46.41 6.85
N ILE A 7 16.26 47.06 5.68
CA ILE A 7 15.73 46.46 4.43
C ILE A 7 16.81 45.77 3.56
N ALA A 8 18.09 45.82 3.89
CA ALA A 8 19.15 45.36 2.97
C ALA A 8 19.57 43.87 3.04
N ALA A 9 19.02 43.04 3.94
CA ALA A 9 19.50 41.66 4.13
C ALA A 9 18.71 40.57 3.36
N GLY A 10 17.58 40.90 2.73
CA GLY A 10 16.66 39.92 2.12
C GLY A 10 16.92 39.54 0.66
N ALA A 11 17.74 40.30 -0.07
CA ALA A 11 17.84 40.18 -1.53
C ALA A 11 18.91 39.18 -2.05
N ALA A 12 19.80 38.70 -1.18
CA ALA A 12 20.95 37.89 -1.61
C ALA A 12 20.68 36.37 -1.76
N TYR A 13 19.52 35.86 -1.30
CA TYR A 13 19.26 34.41 -1.28
C TYR A 13 18.53 33.84 -2.52
N LEU A 14 18.05 34.68 -3.44
CA LEU A 14 17.28 34.23 -4.61
C LEU A 14 18.10 34.05 -5.90
N ALA A 15 19.39 34.40 -5.91
CA ALA A 15 20.23 34.32 -7.10
C ALA A 15 21.03 33.01 -7.27
N ARG A 16 21.03 32.09 -6.28
CA ARG A 16 21.92 30.92 -6.28
C ARG A 16 21.29 29.58 -6.71
N ALA A 17 20.03 29.59 -7.16
CA ALA A 17 19.28 28.37 -7.49
C ALA A 17 19.14 28.07 -9.00
N ARG A 18 19.85 28.80 -9.89
CA ARG A 18 19.64 28.73 -11.35
C ARG A 18 20.80 28.16 -12.18
N LEU A 19 21.76 27.47 -11.56
CA LEU A 19 22.96 26.94 -12.21
C LEU A 19 23.17 25.41 -12.00
N ALA A 20 22.11 24.62 -11.94
CA ALA A 20 22.20 23.15 -11.83
C ALA A 20 21.25 22.38 -12.78
N ALA A 21 20.93 22.97 -13.94
CA ALA A 21 20.19 22.29 -15.01
C ALA A 21 21.09 22.16 -16.24
N GLY A 22 21.86 21.07 -16.29
CA GLY A 22 22.80 20.76 -17.37
C GLY A 22 22.70 19.33 -17.85
N ARG A 23 22.08 19.17 -19.02
CA ARG A 23 22.25 18.15 -20.08
C ARG A 23 22.17 16.65 -19.75
N VAL A 24 21.08 16.05 -20.23
CA VAL A 24 20.94 14.66 -20.68
C VAL A 24 21.56 14.53 -22.09
N GLN A 25 22.38 13.50 -22.32
CA GLN A 25 22.63 12.95 -23.66
C GLN A 25 22.44 11.42 -23.66
N PRO A 26 22.00 10.83 -24.79
CA PRO A 26 21.73 9.41 -24.95
C PRO A 26 22.94 8.68 -25.59
N GLY A 27 23.17 7.42 -25.19
CA GLY A 27 24.16 6.55 -25.84
C GLY A 27 23.84 5.07 -25.59
N SER A 28 23.55 4.35 -26.67
CA SER A 28 23.50 2.88 -26.79
C SER A 28 24.78 2.38 -27.50
N PRO A 29 24.89 1.13 -27.98
CA PRO A 29 25.10 -0.14 -27.27
C PRO A 29 26.44 -0.83 -27.69
N SER A 30 26.97 -1.78 -26.92
CA SER A 30 27.89 -2.82 -27.43
C SER A 30 28.05 -3.99 -26.45
N ALA A 31 28.35 -5.16 -27.02
CA ALA A 31 28.15 -6.52 -26.49
C ALA A 31 29.45 -7.14 -25.89
N PRO A 32 29.73 -8.48 -25.95
CA PRO A 32 29.76 -9.41 -24.80
C PRO A 32 31.12 -10.16 -24.61
N LEU A 33 31.12 -11.26 -23.83
CA LEU A 33 32.16 -12.31 -23.58
C LEU A 33 32.95 -12.15 -22.25
N ALA A 34 33.34 -13.14 -21.45
CA ALA A 34 33.35 -14.63 -21.44
C ALA A 34 33.36 -15.10 -19.95
N ARG A 35 32.68 -16.17 -19.51
CA ARG A 35 33.07 -17.61 -19.42
C ARG A 35 34.44 -17.92 -18.80
N LEU A 36 34.45 -18.65 -17.66
CA LEU A 36 35.35 -19.76 -17.21
C LEU A 36 34.69 -20.36 -15.91
N ASP A 37 34.11 -21.57 -15.94
CA ASP A 37 34.65 -22.89 -15.52
C ASP A 37 34.76 -23.07 -13.98
N ALA A 38 34.00 -23.95 -13.30
CA ALA A 38 33.95 -25.42 -13.24
C ALA A 38 34.76 -26.02 -12.05
N ASN A 39 34.05 -26.67 -11.10
CA ASN A 39 34.47 -27.81 -10.23
C ASN A 39 33.32 -28.10 -9.23
N ARG A 40 32.64 -29.26 -9.10
CA ARG A 40 32.94 -30.71 -9.12
C ARG A 40 33.26 -31.30 -7.72
N GLY A 41 32.45 -32.26 -7.30
CA GLY A 41 32.61 -33.14 -6.12
C GLY A 41 31.69 -32.75 -4.95
N LYS A 42 31.08 -33.66 -4.17
CA LYS A 42 31.12 -35.12 -4.07
C LYS A 42 29.93 -35.58 -3.19
N SER A 43 29.61 -36.86 -3.25
CA SER A 43 28.48 -37.60 -2.66
C SER A 43 28.59 -37.85 -1.14
N ASP A 44 27.52 -38.46 -0.59
CA ASP A 44 27.47 -39.51 0.47
C ASP A 44 26.34 -39.22 1.51
N GLU A 45 25.27 -40.05 1.54
CA GLU A 45 24.96 -41.16 2.49
C GLU A 45 24.21 -40.70 3.77
N VAL A 46 22.96 -41.13 4.07
CA VAL A 46 22.43 -42.38 4.71
C VAL A 46 21.96 -42.12 6.16
N VAL A 47 20.91 -42.86 6.61
CA VAL A 47 20.36 -43.05 8.00
C VAL A 47 19.42 -41.95 8.53
N THR A 48 18.09 -42.07 8.63
CA THR A 48 17.17 -42.87 9.51
C THR A 48 17.14 -42.53 11.02
N SER A 49 15.90 -42.54 11.56
CA SER A 49 15.48 -42.71 12.96
C SER A 49 15.18 -41.46 13.80
N GLU A 50 13.91 -41.04 13.74
CA GLU A 50 12.93 -41.17 14.83
C GLU A 50 13.47 -41.27 16.29
N LYS A 51 13.19 -40.26 17.13
CA LYS A 51 12.67 -40.50 18.49
C LYS A 51 11.94 -39.29 19.07
N VAL A 52 10.70 -39.57 19.45
CA VAL A 52 9.77 -38.79 20.26
C VAL A 52 10.18 -38.89 21.74
N LEU A 53 10.23 -37.77 22.48
CA LEU A 53 9.56 -37.59 23.77
C LEU A 53 9.84 -36.17 24.31
N LEU A 54 8.80 -35.34 24.41
CA LEU A 54 8.78 -34.15 25.26
C LEU A 54 7.46 -34.18 26.04
N VAL A 55 7.58 -34.31 27.35
CA VAL A 55 6.61 -33.91 28.38
C VAL A 55 7.43 -33.01 29.30
N PRO A 56 6.98 -31.77 29.60
CA PRO A 56 6.07 -31.58 30.73
C PRO A 56 4.99 -30.47 30.55
N GLU A 57 3.78 -30.75 31.05
CA GLU A 57 2.91 -29.75 31.71
C GLU A 57 3.50 -29.39 33.11
N PRO A 58 2.96 -28.46 33.92
CA PRO A 58 1.96 -27.40 33.72
C PRO A 58 2.45 -26.03 34.28
N VAL A 59 1.87 -24.89 33.88
CA VAL A 59 1.79 -23.71 34.78
C VAL A 59 0.54 -22.89 34.46
N ASN A 60 -0.36 -22.87 35.43
CA ASN A 60 -1.43 -21.90 35.66
C ASN A 60 -0.80 -20.52 35.89
N GLU A 61 -1.31 -19.44 35.29
CA GLU A 61 -1.38 -18.15 35.97
C GLU A 61 -2.31 -17.18 35.22
N GLU A 62 -3.33 -16.75 35.97
CA GLU A 62 -4.23 -15.66 35.63
C GLU A 62 -3.42 -14.35 35.55
N SER A 63 -3.57 -13.60 34.46
CA SER A 63 -3.25 -12.18 34.48
C SER A 63 -4.18 -11.40 33.56
N SER A 64 -5.14 -10.78 34.22
CA SER A 64 -6.07 -9.78 33.75
C SER A 64 -5.33 -8.54 33.25
N LEU A 65 -5.40 -8.28 31.95
CA LEU A 65 -5.20 -6.94 31.40
C LEU A 65 -6.33 -6.58 30.43
N ALA A 66 -7.16 -5.67 30.92
CA ALA A 66 -8.23 -5.03 30.20
C ALA A 66 -7.70 -4.20 29.03
N THR A 67 -7.74 -4.77 27.81
CA THR A 67 -7.69 -3.96 26.59
C THR A 67 -9.06 -3.39 26.29
N LEU A 68 -9.19 -2.09 26.55
CA LEU A 68 -10.24 -1.20 26.06
C LEU A 68 -10.50 -1.44 24.55
N LYS A 69 -11.62 -2.08 24.25
CA LYS A 69 -12.17 -2.16 22.90
C LYS A 69 -12.68 -0.77 22.51
N LEU A 70 -11.87 -0.01 21.78
CA LEU A 70 -12.36 1.16 21.06
C LEU A 70 -13.25 0.63 19.92
N THR A 71 -14.55 0.72 20.10
CA THR A 71 -15.54 0.43 19.08
C THR A 71 -15.38 1.46 17.97
N THR A 72 -14.86 1.02 16.83
CA THR A 72 -14.91 1.78 15.58
C THR A 72 -16.37 1.84 15.13
N THR A 73 -17.11 2.82 15.64
CA THR A 73 -18.39 3.21 15.05
C THR A 73 -18.11 3.92 13.74
N ASP A 74 -18.65 3.31 12.70
CA ASP A 74 -18.67 3.73 11.32
C ASP A 74 -19.35 5.10 11.20
N ASN A 75 -18.55 6.18 11.24
CA ASN A 75 -19.02 7.57 11.11
C ASN A 75 -19.20 8.01 9.65
N SER A 76 -19.40 7.07 8.72
CA SER A 76 -19.62 7.36 7.30
C SER A 76 -21.02 7.92 6.97
N ALA A 77 -21.94 7.97 7.94
CA ALA A 77 -23.33 8.37 7.71
C ALA A 77 -23.71 9.82 8.07
N ARG A 78 -22.79 10.67 8.54
CA ARG A 78 -23.18 11.96 9.16
C ARG A 78 -22.83 13.25 8.39
N ILE A 79 -22.73 13.19 7.06
CA ILE A 79 -22.62 14.40 6.23
C ILE A 79 -23.51 14.25 5.01
N ASN A 80 -24.83 14.36 5.18
CA ASN A 80 -25.75 14.60 4.06
C ASN A 80 -27.01 15.40 4.46
N SER A 81 -27.07 15.96 5.66
CA SER A 81 -28.26 16.64 6.17
C SER A 81 -28.11 18.16 6.19
N GLU A 82 -27.65 18.81 5.11
CA GLU A 82 -27.49 20.28 5.18
C GLU A 82 -27.53 21.03 3.83
N HIS A 83 -28.40 20.65 2.89
CA HIS A 83 -28.65 21.46 1.69
C HIS A 83 -30.14 21.61 1.36
N ASN A 84 -30.96 21.97 2.36
CA ASN A 84 -32.38 22.31 2.09
C ASN A 84 -32.87 23.64 2.72
N TYR A 85 -31.97 24.49 3.23
CA TYR A 85 -32.39 25.77 3.81
C TYR A 85 -32.52 26.92 2.77
N CYS A 86 -31.92 26.79 1.58
CA CYS A 86 -31.91 27.86 0.58
C CYS A 86 -33.06 27.84 -0.44
N ARG A 87 -33.94 26.82 -0.44
CA ARG A 87 -35.01 26.71 -1.45
C ARG A 87 -36.33 27.37 -1.02
N LEU A 88 -36.55 27.56 0.28
CA LEU A 88 -37.75 28.20 0.81
C LEU A 88 -37.70 29.74 0.76
N GLN A 89 -36.51 30.35 0.72
CA GLN A 89 -36.39 31.81 0.64
C GLN A 89 -36.77 32.39 -0.73
N LYS A 90 -36.66 31.63 -1.84
CA LYS A 90 -36.90 32.18 -3.18
C LYS A 90 -38.37 32.37 -3.55
N LYS A 91 -39.31 31.73 -2.84
CA LYS A 91 -40.75 31.91 -3.08
C LYS A 91 -41.36 33.09 -2.31
N ALA A 92 -40.68 33.61 -1.29
CA ALA A 92 -41.14 34.75 -0.50
C ALA A 92 -40.72 36.11 -1.07
N ILE A 93 -39.85 36.15 -2.08
CA ILE A 93 -39.21 37.40 -2.54
C ILE A 93 -40.08 38.23 -3.51
N HIS A 94 -41.19 37.68 -4.05
CA HIS A 94 -41.99 38.41 -5.05
C HIS A 94 -43.18 39.23 -4.53
N LYS A 95 -43.39 39.36 -3.22
CA LYS A 95 -44.42 40.26 -2.66
C LYS A 95 -43.95 40.90 -1.36
N ASN A 96 -43.04 41.86 -1.44
CA ASN A 96 -43.06 42.97 -0.48
C ASN A 96 -42.23 44.13 -1.01
N ASN A 97 -42.87 44.98 -1.82
CA ASN A 97 -42.32 46.27 -2.20
C ASN A 97 -43.08 47.28 -1.35
N ASN A 98 -42.49 47.72 -0.23
CA ASN A 98 -42.79 49.01 0.39
C ASN A 98 -41.79 49.33 1.51
N ASN A 99 -41.11 50.47 1.32
CA ASN A 99 -40.51 51.35 2.31
C ASN A 99 -39.92 50.70 3.58
N TYR A 100 -38.65 50.30 3.49
CA TYR A 100 -37.77 50.37 4.63
C TYR A 100 -36.72 51.43 4.35
N GLN A 101 -36.76 52.50 5.13
CA GLN A 101 -35.64 53.43 5.24
C GLN A 101 -34.35 52.62 5.44
N GLN A 102 -33.33 52.97 4.67
CA GLN A 102 -32.01 52.39 4.77
C GLN A 102 -31.44 52.68 6.16
N GLN A 103 -31.67 51.79 7.13
CA GLN A 103 -30.82 51.72 8.31
C GLN A 103 -29.50 51.11 7.86
N GLU A 104 -28.55 51.96 7.52
CA GLU A 104 -27.16 51.56 7.37
C GLU A 104 -26.67 50.97 8.68
N TRP A 105 -26.26 49.70 8.65
CA TRP A 105 -25.62 49.08 9.79
C TRP A 105 -24.38 49.88 10.18
N PRO A 106 -24.16 50.22 11.47
CA PRO A 106 -22.97 50.95 11.89
C PRO A 106 -21.72 50.26 11.35
N SER A 107 -20.87 51.01 10.66
CA SER A 107 -19.68 50.51 9.95
C SER A 107 -18.76 49.63 10.82
N PHE A 108 -18.78 49.88 12.13
CA PHE A 108 -18.15 49.07 13.16
C PHE A 108 -18.58 47.59 13.12
N TRP A 109 -19.87 47.29 13.08
CA TRP A 109 -20.40 45.91 13.05
C TRP A 109 -20.05 45.19 11.74
N LEU A 110 -20.09 45.90 10.61
CA LEU A 110 -19.67 45.36 9.31
C LEU A 110 -18.18 45.01 9.30
N ASN A 111 -17.34 45.83 9.93
CA ASN A 111 -15.91 45.54 10.08
C ASN A 111 -15.67 44.35 11.01
N GLN A 112 -16.42 44.25 12.13
CA GLN A 112 -16.33 43.12 13.04
C GLN A 112 -16.71 41.80 12.34
N LEU A 113 -17.80 41.77 11.58
CA LEU A 113 -18.21 40.63 10.74
C LEU A 113 -17.16 40.27 9.67
N LYS A 114 -16.53 41.25 9.04
CA LYS A 114 -15.43 41.01 8.09
C LYS A 114 -14.22 40.39 8.78
N THR A 115 -13.86 40.85 9.98
CA THR A 115 -12.72 40.29 10.73
C THR A 115 -12.99 38.86 11.21
N THR A 116 -14.18 38.57 11.75
CA THR A 116 -14.56 37.22 12.20
C THR A 116 -14.61 36.25 11.02
N ARG A 117 -15.18 36.66 9.88
CA ARG A 117 -15.18 35.85 8.65
C ARG A 117 -13.78 35.53 8.14
N ARG A 118 -12.84 36.49 8.20
CA ARG A 118 -11.43 36.24 7.85
C ARG A 118 -10.78 35.25 8.81
N LYS A 119 -10.99 35.40 10.13
CA LYS A 119 -10.48 34.48 11.14
C LYS A 119 -10.99 33.04 10.91
N ILE A 120 -12.28 32.87 10.64
CA ILE A 120 -12.88 31.56 10.32
C ILE A 120 -12.20 30.93 9.11
N LYS A 121 -12.00 31.69 8.01
CA LYS A 121 -11.31 31.18 6.81
C LYS A 121 -9.86 30.75 7.08
N VAL A 122 -9.13 31.52 7.89
CA VAL A 122 -7.75 31.20 8.26
C VAL A 122 -7.70 29.91 9.09
N LEU A 123 -8.59 29.78 10.08
CA LEU A 123 -8.68 28.57 10.90
C LEU A 123 -9.05 27.34 10.07
N GLN A 124 -10.01 27.45 9.16
CA GLN A 124 -10.38 26.38 8.23
C GLN A 124 -9.19 25.97 7.35
N SER A 125 -8.46 26.94 6.82
CA SER A 125 -7.27 26.70 5.98
C SER A 125 -6.17 25.99 6.78
N ASN A 126 -5.93 26.41 8.02
CA ASN A 126 -4.97 25.79 8.93
C ASN A 126 -5.37 24.36 9.30
N LEU A 127 -6.65 24.11 9.54
CA LEU A 127 -7.19 22.79 9.82
C LEU A 127 -6.97 21.84 8.62
N ILE A 128 -7.31 22.27 7.40
CA ILE A 128 -7.06 21.50 6.18
C ILE A 128 -5.56 21.24 6.00
N ARG A 129 -4.70 22.24 6.24
CA ARG A 129 -3.24 22.09 6.15
C ARG A 129 -2.72 21.08 7.17
N SER A 130 -3.19 21.13 8.41
CA SER A 130 -2.83 20.20 9.47
C SER A 130 -3.26 18.77 9.14
N GLN A 131 -4.50 18.60 8.67
CA GLN A 131 -5.00 17.31 8.20
C GLN A 131 -4.19 16.75 7.03
N LYS A 132 -3.82 17.58 6.04
CA LYS A 132 -2.96 17.15 4.93
C LYS A 132 -1.59 16.69 5.44
N LYS A 133 -0.96 17.42 6.35
CA LYS A 133 0.31 17.02 6.98
C LYS A 133 0.17 15.66 7.68
N ASN A 134 -0.87 15.48 8.51
CA ASN A 134 -1.09 14.21 9.19
C ASN A 134 -1.28 13.04 8.20
N LYS A 135 -2.03 13.24 7.11
CA LYS A 135 -2.16 12.23 6.04
C LYS A 135 -0.81 11.87 5.41
N THR A 136 0.05 12.86 5.17
CA THR A 136 1.40 12.59 4.64
C THR A 136 2.29 11.83 5.62
N PHE A 137 2.23 12.16 6.92
CA PHE A 137 2.98 11.44 7.94
C PHE A 137 2.49 9.99 8.07
N GLN A 138 1.18 9.77 8.13
CA GLN A 138 0.60 8.43 8.17
C GLN A 138 1.01 7.59 6.96
N SER A 139 0.99 8.16 5.75
CA SER A 139 1.46 7.49 4.53
C SER A 139 2.95 7.13 4.62
N ARG A 140 3.79 8.03 5.13
CA ARG A 140 5.23 7.78 5.33
C ARG A 140 5.49 6.66 6.32
N ILE A 141 4.78 6.64 7.45
CA ILE A 141 4.89 5.59 8.47
C ILE A 141 4.48 4.24 7.87
N ALA A 142 3.30 4.18 7.23
CA ALA A 142 2.83 2.95 6.60
C ALA A 142 3.79 2.43 5.51
N ASN A 143 4.44 3.31 4.75
CA ASN A 143 5.44 2.91 3.77
C ASN A 143 6.73 2.42 4.43
N ALA A 144 7.19 3.06 5.51
CA ALA A 144 8.36 2.62 6.25
C ALA A 144 8.13 1.25 6.91
N GLU A 145 6.94 1.00 7.46
CA GLU A 145 6.54 -0.30 8.00
C GLU A 145 6.57 -1.40 6.93
N LYS A 146 6.01 -1.13 5.75
CA LYS A 146 6.08 -2.06 4.60
C LYS A 146 7.52 -2.37 4.22
N MET A 147 8.36 -1.33 4.06
CA MET A 147 9.77 -1.53 3.74
C MET A 147 10.51 -2.34 4.82
N SER A 148 10.23 -2.09 6.10
CA SER A 148 10.78 -2.86 7.21
C SER A 148 10.37 -4.35 7.12
N THR A 149 9.10 -4.62 6.84
CA THR A 149 8.60 -5.99 6.67
C THR A 149 9.25 -6.70 5.48
N ASP A 150 9.51 -5.99 4.38
CA ASP A 150 10.19 -6.54 3.21
C ASP A 150 11.67 -6.85 3.50
N ILE A 151 12.36 -5.99 4.26
CA ILE A 151 13.74 -6.22 4.68
C ILE A 151 13.82 -7.44 5.60
N LEU A 152 12.93 -7.55 6.59
CA LEU A 152 12.86 -8.69 7.49
C LEU A 152 12.55 -9.98 6.73
N PHE A 153 11.59 -9.93 5.79
CA PHE A 153 11.26 -11.07 4.94
C PHE A 153 12.45 -11.49 4.07
N LYS A 154 13.19 -10.55 3.48
CA LYS A 154 14.40 -10.84 2.69
C LYS A 154 15.50 -11.46 3.55
N LYS A 155 15.67 -11.00 4.79
CA LYS A 155 16.62 -11.60 5.75
C LYS A 155 16.21 -13.01 6.14
N LEU A 156 14.94 -13.25 6.44
CA LEU A 156 14.41 -14.59 6.78
C LEU A 156 14.55 -15.57 5.61
N THR A 157 14.28 -15.11 4.40
CA THR A 157 14.26 -15.95 3.20
C THR A 157 15.61 -16.02 2.49
N ASN A 158 16.68 -15.44 3.01
CA ASN A 158 17.98 -15.36 2.33
C ASN A 158 18.53 -16.77 1.99
N LYS A 159 18.46 -17.70 2.94
CA LYS A 159 18.97 -19.07 2.87
C LYS A 159 18.01 -20.08 2.22
N MET A 160 16.80 -19.66 1.87
CA MET A 160 15.80 -20.55 1.28
C MET A 160 16.05 -20.80 -0.22
N THR A 161 15.60 -21.95 -0.72
CA THR A 161 15.53 -22.21 -2.17
C THR A 161 14.53 -21.27 -2.83
N VAL A 162 14.68 -20.98 -4.13
CA VAL A 162 13.76 -20.09 -4.87
C VAL A 162 12.30 -20.54 -4.73
N ALA A 163 12.06 -21.84 -4.87
CA ALA A 163 10.74 -22.44 -4.69
C ALA A 163 10.18 -22.19 -3.26
N ALA A 164 11.00 -22.37 -2.23
CA ALA A 164 10.59 -22.10 -0.85
C ALA A 164 10.32 -20.61 -0.62
N LYS A 165 11.11 -19.69 -1.19
CA LYS A 165 10.85 -18.24 -1.11
C LYS A 165 9.49 -17.88 -1.70
N ILE A 166 9.21 -18.38 -2.91
CA ILE A 166 7.93 -18.17 -3.60
C ILE A 166 6.78 -18.74 -2.76
N PHE A 167 6.92 -19.97 -2.27
CA PHE A 167 5.91 -20.62 -1.44
C PHE A 167 5.63 -19.83 -0.16
N THR A 168 6.65 -19.48 0.61
CA THR A 168 6.49 -18.74 1.87
C THR A 168 5.92 -17.35 1.63
N LYS A 169 6.37 -16.64 0.58
CA LYS A 169 5.82 -15.33 0.19
C LYS A 169 4.34 -15.44 -0.15
N MET A 170 3.97 -16.46 -0.93
CA MET A 170 2.58 -16.73 -1.29
C MET A 170 1.73 -17.02 -0.05
N GLN A 171 2.19 -17.87 0.86
CA GLN A 171 1.47 -18.15 2.09
C GLN A 171 1.26 -16.88 2.91
N TYR A 172 2.32 -16.10 3.13
CA TYR A 172 2.25 -14.87 3.94
C TYR A 172 1.26 -13.85 3.36
N THR A 173 1.35 -13.59 2.07
CA THR A 173 0.56 -12.53 1.41
C THR A 173 -0.91 -12.91 1.18
N GLN A 174 -1.20 -14.20 1.02
CA GLN A 174 -2.52 -14.67 0.58
C GLN A 174 -3.36 -15.27 1.71
N THR A 175 -2.75 -15.71 2.81
CA THR A 175 -3.47 -16.29 3.95
C THR A 175 -4.39 -15.30 4.63
N SER A 176 -3.98 -14.04 4.75
CA SER A 176 -4.82 -12.96 5.30
C SER A 176 -6.06 -12.66 4.44
N LYS A 177 -6.09 -13.08 3.17
CA LYS A 177 -7.17 -12.79 2.22
C LYS A 177 -8.24 -13.87 2.26
N ARG A 178 -9.51 -13.44 2.07
CA ARG A 178 -10.65 -14.34 1.87
C ARG A 178 -10.40 -15.29 0.68
N PRO A 179 -10.90 -16.55 0.71
CA PRO A 179 -10.63 -17.55 -0.33
C PRO A 179 -10.86 -17.08 -1.77
N HIS A 180 -11.99 -16.42 -2.04
CA HIS A 180 -12.31 -15.86 -3.36
C HIS A 180 -11.51 -14.60 -3.74
N GLY A 181 -10.89 -13.92 -2.76
CA GLY A 181 -10.08 -12.72 -2.97
C GLY A 181 -8.59 -13.00 -3.22
N ARG A 182 -8.17 -14.27 -3.21
CA ARG A 182 -6.77 -14.66 -3.42
C ARG A 182 -6.41 -14.53 -4.91
N ARG A 183 -5.32 -13.81 -5.18
CA ARG A 183 -4.77 -13.60 -6.53
C ARG A 183 -3.33 -14.09 -6.60
N PHE A 184 -3.09 -15.17 -7.32
CA PHE A 184 -1.77 -15.76 -7.43
C PHE A 184 -1.00 -15.25 -8.66
N SER A 185 0.28 -14.95 -8.48
CA SER A 185 1.20 -14.58 -9.55
C SER A 185 1.48 -15.78 -10.48
N LEU A 186 2.13 -15.53 -11.63
CA LEU A 186 2.43 -16.61 -12.57
C LEU A 186 3.42 -17.62 -11.97
N GLU A 187 4.49 -17.14 -11.34
CA GLU A 187 5.51 -17.97 -10.70
C GLU A 187 4.93 -18.87 -9.60
N GLU A 188 4.05 -18.32 -8.77
CA GLU A 188 3.31 -19.06 -7.73
C GLU A 188 2.46 -20.18 -8.33
N LYS A 189 1.78 -19.89 -9.44
CA LYS A 189 0.97 -20.88 -10.15
C LYS A 189 1.84 -21.94 -10.82
N VAL A 190 3.00 -21.57 -11.37
CA VAL A 190 3.96 -22.52 -11.97
C VAL A 190 4.49 -23.46 -10.89
N LEU A 191 4.92 -22.93 -9.74
CA LEU A 191 5.34 -23.74 -8.59
C LEU A 191 4.23 -24.72 -8.14
N SER A 192 3.01 -24.21 -7.99
CA SER A 192 1.86 -25.03 -7.62
C SER A 192 1.50 -26.06 -8.70
N LEU A 193 1.70 -25.73 -9.98
CA LEU A 193 1.50 -26.62 -11.11
C LEU A 193 2.53 -27.77 -11.09
N SER A 194 3.78 -27.48 -10.75
CA SER A 194 4.82 -28.51 -10.56
C SER A 194 4.41 -29.51 -9.48
N LEU A 195 3.90 -29.03 -8.34
CA LEU A 195 3.37 -29.91 -7.28
C LEU A 195 2.18 -30.74 -7.76
N TYR A 196 1.22 -30.11 -8.44
CA TYR A 196 0.04 -30.78 -8.99
C TYR A 196 0.40 -31.87 -10.02
N LYS A 197 1.40 -31.61 -10.88
CA LYS A 197 1.85 -32.57 -11.89
C LYS A 197 2.61 -33.75 -11.26
N LYS A 198 3.35 -33.52 -10.16
CA LYS A 198 4.07 -34.58 -9.45
C LYS A 198 3.12 -35.49 -8.66
N SER A 199 2.11 -34.94 -8.00
CA SER A 199 1.09 -35.74 -7.31
C SER A 199 -0.29 -35.10 -7.37
N PRO A 200 -1.12 -35.45 -8.37
CA PRO A 200 -2.44 -34.84 -8.54
C PRO A 200 -3.44 -35.28 -7.47
N ARG A 201 -3.22 -36.43 -6.83
CA ARG A 201 -4.09 -36.97 -5.76
C ARG A 201 -3.83 -36.32 -4.40
N SER A 202 -2.59 -35.95 -4.09
CA SER A 202 -2.27 -35.28 -2.82
C SER A 202 -2.52 -33.76 -2.87
N TYR A 203 -2.52 -33.16 -4.06
CA TYR A 203 -2.72 -31.72 -4.20
C TYR A 203 -4.00 -31.17 -3.55
N PRO A 204 -5.19 -31.81 -3.67
CA PRO A 204 -6.39 -31.35 -2.99
C PRO A 204 -6.27 -31.36 -1.46
N LEU A 205 -5.54 -32.32 -0.90
CA LEU A 205 -5.26 -32.37 0.53
C LEU A 205 -4.37 -31.19 0.94
N LEU A 206 -3.27 -30.97 0.22
CA LEU A 206 -2.37 -29.84 0.45
C LEU A 206 -3.08 -28.50 0.30
N ALA A 207 -4.01 -28.37 -0.64
CA ALA A 207 -4.78 -27.15 -0.85
C ALA A 207 -5.80 -26.85 0.27
N LYS A 208 -6.13 -27.83 1.13
CA LYS A 208 -6.93 -27.59 2.34
C LYS A 208 -6.09 -26.95 3.44
N TYR A 209 -4.84 -27.38 3.60
CA TYR A 209 -3.94 -26.89 4.65
C TYR A 209 -3.20 -25.62 4.26
N PHE A 210 -2.79 -25.52 3.00
CA PHE A 210 -2.02 -24.40 2.48
C PHE A 210 -2.84 -23.55 1.53
N THR A 211 -2.51 -22.26 1.46
CA THR A 211 -3.11 -21.36 0.47
C THR A 211 -2.52 -21.63 -0.91
N LEU A 212 -3.20 -22.49 -1.67
CA LEU A 212 -2.80 -22.89 -3.02
C LEU A 212 -3.85 -22.47 -4.07
N PRO A 213 -3.45 -22.30 -5.35
CA PRO A 213 -4.38 -22.15 -6.45
C PRO A 213 -5.32 -23.36 -6.58
N SER A 214 -6.55 -23.14 -7.04
CA SER A 214 -7.47 -24.25 -7.30
C SER A 214 -6.98 -25.12 -8.47
N THR A 215 -7.30 -26.41 -8.44
CA THR A 215 -7.02 -27.35 -9.54
C THR A 215 -7.59 -26.85 -10.88
N LYS A 216 -8.78 -26.25 -10.84
CA LYS A 216 -9.41 -25.60 -12.00
C LYS A 216 -8.55 -24.46 -12.54
N SER A 217 -7.98 -23.62 -11.67
CA SER A 217 -7.07 -22.54 -12.08
C SER A 217 -5.79 -23.08 -12.72
N LEU A 218 -5.23 -24.17 -12.22
CA LEU A 218 -4.05 -24.81 -12.80
C LEU A 218 -4.33 -25.44 -14.16
N LYS A 219 -5.48 -26.11 -14.34
CA LYS A 219 -5.91 -26.62 -15.64
C LYS A 219 -6.10 -25.49 -16.66
N ARG A 220 -6.72 -24.38 -16.25
CA ARG A 220 -6.84 -23.17 -17.09
C ARG A 220 -5.49 -22.53 -17.45
N LEU A 221 -4.45 -22.75 -16.64
CA LEU A 221 -3.10 -22.30 -16.99
C LEU A 221 -2.50 -23.17 -18.10
N LEU A 222 -2.69 -24.50 -18.02
CA LEU A 222 -2.25 -25.44 -19.05
C LEU A 222 -2.92 -25.21 -20.41
N THR A 223 -4.22 -24.86 -20.43
CA THR A 223 -4.93 -24.59 -21.67
C THR A 223 -4.40 -23.38 -22.44
N LYS A 224 -3.61 -22.51 -21.81
CA LYS A 224 -2.95 -21.38 -22.50
C LYS A 224 -1.75 -21.81 -23.32
N ILE A 225 -1.22 -23.01 -23.08
CA ILE A 225 -0.10 -23.57 -23.81
C ILE A 225 -0.70 -24.31 -25.01
N GLU A 226 -0.72 -23.66 -26.16
CA GLU A 226 -1.15 -24.28 -27.41
C GLU A 226 -0.04 -25.19 -27.93
N VAL A 227 -0.27 -26.51 -27.86
CA VAL A 227 0.60 -27.51 -28.47
C VAL A 227 -0.06 -27.94 -29.77
N LYS A 228 0.54 -27.58 -30.90
CA LYS A 228 0.04 -27.93 -32.23
C LYS A 228 0.70 -29.23 -32.70
N PRO A 229 0.03 -30.03 -33.56
CA PRO A 229 0.69 -31.16 -34.19
C PRO A 229 1.88 -30.70 -35.03
N GLY A 230 2.94 -31.52 -35.09
CA GLY A 230 4.21 -31.18 -35.75
C GLY A 230 5.29 -30.65 -34.80
N LEU A 231 6.33 -30.03 -35.36
CA LEU A 231 7.45 -29.48 -34.60
C LEU A 231 7.02 -28.21 -33.84
N ASN A 232 6.87 -28.35 -32.53
CA ASN A 232 6.51 -27.26 -31.64
C ASN A 232 7.73 -26.35 -31.37
N LYS A 233 7.77 -25.20 -32.06
CA LYS A 233 8.84 -24.20 -31.91
C LYS A 233 9.07 -23.78 -30.46
N CYS A 234 8.01 -23.72 -29.64
CA CYS A 234 8.10 -23.33 -28.23
C CYS A 234 8.93 -24.29 -27.34
N ILE A 235 9.11 -25.54 -27.77
CA ILE A 235 9.86 -26.57 -27.01
C ILE A 235 11.27 -26.73 -27.59
N PHE A 236 11.39 -26.66 -28.92
CA PHE A 236 12.61 -27.03 -29.64
C PHE A 236 13.43 -25.87 -30.20
N MET A 237 12.95 -24.61 -30.14
CA MET A 237 13.82 -23.45 -30.41
C MET A 237 14.51 -23.04 -29.11
N TRP A 238 15.80 -23.35 -29.03
CA TRP A 238 16.76 -22.81 -28.06
C TRP A 238 17.97 -22.27 -28.82
#